data_AF-R6MU48-F1
#
_entry.id   AF-R6MU48-F1
#
_cell.length_a   1.000
_cell.length_b   1.000
_cell.length_c   1.000
_cell.angle_alpha   90.00
_cell.angle_beta   90.00
_cell.angle_gamma   90.00
#
_symmetry.space_group_name_H-M   'P 1'
#
loop_
_entity.id
_entity.type
_entity.pdbx_description
1 polymer ?
#
loop_
_entity_poly.entity_id
_entity_poly.type
_entity_poly.pdbx_seq_one_letter_code
_entity_poly.pdbx_strand_id
1 'polypeptide(L)'
;MKAIRLHIKQNSANYKKEETVQNRMTFPLPPYSTVIGALHKACGYTSYHPMQVSVQGKYGSLKTKMYKDDCFLNSLNDDRNLLVKMKNPDMLSSAYQVVATAQKAQGNSFEKGITINVINEKLLEEYRFLKRTKRRIDKHKKIINKMKTRLKEMKADENVSAEEVKEFDKRIKHIKAVYDEYEKVKYTIPYSHFRTLAKGPKYYELLCDIELIIHIVADENTMNDIMDNIGNLTAIGRGEDFVEVLECAQTELFDVDEDVDYGEADFDVYMPVEYLEINKDDMDIISKTEGGYTGGTKYLMPKDYKTVQLKGGMRKRVFNRVPIIFCQLNYIENGCKGIMLDKTENGIYSVFLA
;
A
#
# COMPACT_ATOMS: atom_id res chain seq x y z
N MET A 1 25.06 -5.31 -24.98
CA MET A 1 24.55 -4.23 -24.09
C MET A 1 24.97 -4.54 -22.66
N LYS A 2 25.47 -3.58 -21.87
CA LYS A 2 25.83 -3.85 -20.46
C LYS A 2 24.58 -3.91 -19.56
N ALA A 3 24.56 -4.84 -18.62
CA ALA A 3 23.50 -5.02 -17.64
C ALA A 3 24.06 -5.47 -16.28
N ILE A 4 23.21 -5.47 -15.25
CA ILE A 4 23.48 -6.12 -13.96
C ILE A 4 22.62 -7.36 -13.91
N ARG A 5 23.21 -8.51 -13.61
CA ARG A 5 22.52 -9.73 -13.22
C ARG A 5 22.51 -9.82 -11.69
N LEU A 6 21.32 -9.98 -11.14
CA LEU A 6 21.08 -10.13 -9.71
C LEU A 6 20.40 -11.49 -9.47
N HIS A 7 21.08 -12.37 -8.73
CA HIS A 7 20.56 -13.68 -8.30
C HIS A 7 20.23 -13.62 -6.82
N ILE A 8 18.97 -13.83 -6.47
CA ILE A 8 18.48 -13.69 -5.11
C ILE A 8 17.56 -14.83 -4.69
N LYS A 9 17.48 -15.05 -3.38
CA LYS A 9 16.50 -15.95 -2.75
C LYS A 9 15.68 -15.23 -1.68
N GLN A 10 14.44 -15.67 -1.52
CA GLN A 10 13.57 -15.26 -0.42
C GLN A 10 12.83 -16.49 0.13
N ASN A 11 12.87 -16.68 1.45
CA ASN A 11 12.12 -17.76 2.11
C ASN A 11 10.61 -17.61 1.90
N SER A 12 10.11 -16.38 1.92
CA SER A 12 8.73 -16.07 1.56
C SER A 12 8.55 -14.61 1.16
N ALA A 13 7.59 -14.33 0.27
CA ALA A 13 7.23 -12.96 -0.08
C ALA A 13 5.75 -12.81 -0.46
N ASN A 14 5.24 -11.58 -0.32
CA ASN A 14 3.99 -11.15 -0.96
C ASN A 14 4.28 -9.97 -1.91
N TYR A 15 4.17 -10.23 -3.21
CA TYR A 15 4.22 -9.23 -4.27
C TYR A 15 2.81 -8.72 -4.54
N LYS A 16 2.32 -7.88 -3.63
CA LYS A 16 0.90 -7.51 -3.54
C LYS A 16 0.31 -7.07 -4.90
N LYS A 17 -0.80 -7.70 -5.29
CA LYS A 17 -1.71 -7.20 -6.33
C LYS A 17 -2.52 -6.02 -5.80
N GLU A 18 -2.31 -4.85 -6.38
CA GLU A 18 -2.84 -3.56 -5.91
C GLU A 18 -4.38 -3.52 -5.88
N GLU A 19 -5.01 -4.18 -6.84
CA GLU A 19 -6.46 -4.30 -6.99
C GLU A 19 -7.12 -5.14 -5.90
N THR A 20 -6.33 -5.85 -5.07
CA THR A 20 -6.83 -6.76 -4.05
C THR A 20 -6.82 -6.13 -2.66
N VAL A 21 -8.00 -6.10 -2.01
CA VAL A 21 -8.22 -5.37 -0.75
C VAL A 21 -8.48 -6.30 0.43
N GLN A 22 -9.40 -7.26 0.28
CA GLN A 22 -9.83 -8.16 1.36
C GLN A 22 -8.91 -9.37 1.49
N ASN A 23 -8.70 -10.08 0.38
CA ASN A 23 -7.68 -11.12 0.24
C ASN A 23 -6.48 -10.49 -0.45
N ARG A 24 -5.40 -10.27 0.28
CA ARG A 24 -4.20 -9.63 -0.29
C ARG A 24 -3.45 -10.67 -1.12
N MET A 25 -3.75 -10.68 -2.41
CA MET A 25 -3.17 -11.63 -3.36
C MET A 25 -1.78 -11.19 -3.80
N THR A 26 -1.01 -12.14 -4.33
CA THR A 26 0.35 -11.92 -4.82
C THR A 26 0.44 -12.14 -6.33
N PHE A 27 1.33 -11.39 -6.98
CA PHE A 27 1.89 -11.79 -8.28
C PHE A 27 2.82 -13.00 -8.08
N PRO A 28 3.01 -13.86 -9.11
CA PRO A 28 3.85 -15.05 -9.01
C PRO A 28 5.35 -14.74 -8.90
N LEU A 29 5.80 -13.57 -9.36
CA LEU A 29 7.15 -13.00 -9.24
C LEU A 29 7.00 -11.50 -8.89
N PRO A 30 8.06 -10.79 -8.45
CA PRO A 30 7.91 -9.38 -8.10
C PRO A 30 7.60 -8.53 -9.34
N PRO A 31 6.62 -7.61 -9.29
CA PRO A 31 6.38 -6.70 -10.39
C PRO A 31 7.58 -5.75 -10.54
N TYR A 32 7.82 -5.25 -11.76
CA TYR A 32 8.96 -4.37 -12.05
C TYR A 32 9.05 -3.19 -11.08
N SER A 33 7.92 -2.53 -10.78
CA SER A 33 7.88 -1.41 -9.82
C SER A 33 8.35 -1.78 -8.41
N THR A 34 8.14 -3.03 -7.98
CA THR A 34 8.60 -3.51 -6.67
C THR A 34 10.11 -3.75 -6.68
N VAL A 35 10.66 -4.30 -7.76
CA VAL A 35 12.11 -4.46 -7.94
C VAL A 35 12.79 -3.09 -7.97
N ILE A 36 12.31 -2.17 -8.82
CA ILE A 36 12.83 -0.81 -8.95
C ILE A 36 12.77 -0.07 -7.60
N GLY A 37 11.62 -0.17 -6.90
CA GLY A 37 11.46 0.46 -5.60
C GLY A 37 12.41 -0.10 -4.53
N ALA A 38 12.73 -1.40 -4.57
CA ALA A 38 13.69 -2.02 -3.68
C ALA A 38 15.12 -1.55 -3.97
N LEU A 39 15.51 -1.46 -5.24
CA LEU A 39 16.83 -0.93 -5.66
C LEU A 39 16.98 0.55 -5.31
N HIS A 40 15.97 1.38 -5.59
CA HIS A 40 15.96 2.79 -5.19
C HIS A 40 16.13 2.97 -3.68
N LYS A 41 15.49 2.11 -2.89
CA LYS A 41 15.65 2.11 -1.43
C LYS A 41 17.08 1.71 -1.02
N ALA A 42 17.65 0.68 -1.65
CA ALA A 42 19.02 0.23 -1.36
C ALA A 42 20.07 1.32 -1.68
N CYS A 43 19.86 2.06 -2.78
CA CYS A 43 20.72 3.18 -3.18
C CYS A 43 20.42 4.50 -2.43
N GLY A 44 19.39 4.55 -1.59
CA GLY A 44 19.00 5.76 -0.85
C GLY A 44 18.43 6.89 -1.72
N TYR A 45 17.90 6.58 -2.91
CA TYR A 45 17.39 7.58 -3.82
C TYR A 45 16.12 8.28 -3.30
N THR A 46 16.04 9.58 -3.56
CA THR A 46 14.88 10.43 -3.25
C THR A 46 14.11 10.89 -4.50
N SER A 47 14.72 10.69 -5.67
CA SER A 47 14.15 10.89 -7.01
C SER A 47 14.03 9.56 -7.74
N TYR A 48 13.21 9.53 -8.81
CA TYR A 48 13.10 8.34 -9.65
C TYR A 48 14.27 8.26 -10.63
N HIS A 49 15.01 7.15 -10.60
CA HIS A 49 16.06 6.83 -11.56
C HIS A 49 15.50 5.79 -12.57
N PRO A 50 15.34 6.14 -13.86
CA PRO A 50 14.80 5.23 -14.86
C PRO A 50 15.68 4.00 -15.07
N MET A 51 15.04 2.83 -15.17
CA MET A 51 15.73 1.57 -15.49
C MET A 51 14.77 0.58 -16.16
N GLN A 52 15.30 -0.20 -17.07
CA GLN A 52 14.64 -1.38 -17.62
C GLN A 52 14.97 -2.60 -16.77
N VAL A 53 13.99 -3.48 -16.61
CA VAL A 53 14.11 -4.66 -15.74
C VAL A 53 13.54 -5.88 -16.45
N SER A 54 14.27 -6.99 -16.41
CA SER A 54 13.74 -8.31 -16.70
C SER A 54 13.66 -9.12 -15.40
N VAL A 55 12.58 -9.88 -15.23
CA VAL A 55 12.35 -10.69 -14.04
C VAL A 55 12.05 -12.12 -14.45
N GLN A 56 12.86 -13.04 -13.96
CA GLN A 56 12.71 -14.48 -14.11
C GLN A 56 12.84 -15.12 -12.73
N GLY A 57 12.18 -16.26 -12.52
CA GLY A 57 12.27 -16.92 -11.23
C GLY A 57 11.32 -18.09 -11.05
N LYS A 58 11.41 -18.70 -9.88
CA LYS A 58 10.56 -19.81 -9.44
C LYS A 58 10.20 -19.67 -7.98
N TYR A 59 9.13 -20.32 -7.58
CA TYR A 59 8.71 -20.43 -6.18
C TYR A 59 8.22 -21.86 -5.92
N GLY A 60 8.47 -22.37 -4.72
CA GLY A 60 8.09 -23.75 -4.37
C GLY A 60 6.60 -23.91 -4.12
N SER A 61 5.97 -23.01 -3.35
CA SER A 61 4.54 -23.12 -3.03
C SER A 61 3.86 -21.78 -2.75
N LEU A 62 2.54 -21.75 -2.92
CA LEU A 62 1.66 -20.66 -2.52
C LEU A 62 0.89 -21.04 -1.26
N LYS A 63 1.03 -20.25 -0.18
CA LYS A 63 0.35 -20.46 1.09
C LYS A 63 -0.60 -19.32 1.42
N THR A 64 -1.73 -19.62 2.03
CA THR A 64 -2.67 -18.61 2.53
C THR A 64 -2.48 -18.44 4.04
N LYS A 65 -1.99 -17.27 4.46
CA LYS A 65 -1.79 -16.94 5.88
C LYS A 65 -2.93 -16.06 6.39
N MET A 66 -3.64 -16.54 7.41
CA MET A 66 -4.61 -15.73 8.14
C MET A 66 -3.91 -14.75 9.06
N TYR A 67 -4.38 -13.51 9.09
CA TYR A 67 -4.01 -12.51 10.08
C TYR A 67 -5.26 -11.82 10.63
N LYS A 68 -5.09 -11.20 11.78
CA LYS A 68 -6.14 -10.42 12.44
C LYS A 68 -6.05 -8.98 11.97
N ASP A 69 -7.11 -8.49 11.36
CA ASP A 69 -7.21 -7.10 10.94
C ASP A 69 -7.98 -6.28 11.97
N ASP A 70 -7.41 -5.13 12.32
CA ASP A 70 -8.02 -4.15 13.22
C ASP A 70 -8.74 -3.09 12.37
N CYS A 71 -10.04 -3.29 12.18
CA CYS A 71 -10.91 -2.43 11.37
C CYS A 71 -11.46 -1.26 12.20
N PHE A 72 -10.78 -0.11 12.14
CA PHE A 72 -11.26 1.12 12.77
C PHE A 72 -12.49 1.65 12.04
N LEU A 73 -13.56 1.95 12.79
CA LEU A 73 -14.77 2.53 12.22
C LEU A 73 -14.60 4.04 12.00
N ASN A 74 -15.20 4.54 10.91
CA ASN A 74 -15.20 5.96 10.56
C ASN A 74 -15.93 6.83 11.60
N SER A 75 -16.85 6.24 12.35
CA SER A 75 -17.61 6.89 13.43
C SER A 75 -17.49 6.11 14.72
N LEU A 76 -17.43 6.84 15.83
CA LEU A 76 -17.45 6.23 17.15
C LEU A 76 -18.90 5.85 17.48
N ASN A 77 -19.24 4.59 17.25
CA ASN A 77 -20.54 4.02 17.58
C ASN A 77 -20.53 3.57 19.05
N ASP A 78 -21.53 4.00 19.83
CA ASP A 78 -21.59 3.80 21.29
C ASP A 78 -22.00 2.37 21.70
N ASP A 79 -22.33 1.50 20.76
CA ASP A 79 -23.06 0.25 21.00
C ASP A 79 -22.42 -1.01 20.40
N ARG A 80 -21.24 -0.92 19.76
CA ARG A 80 -20.69 -2.03 18.96
C ARG A 80 -19.20 -2.29 19.19
N ASN A 81 -18.84 -3.56 19.05
CA ASN A 81 -17.45 -4.05 18.99
C ASN A 81 -16.60 -3.65 20.22
N LEU A 82 -15.45 -3.02 20.00
CA LEU A 82 -14.54 -2.58 21.07
C LEU A 82 -14.41 -1.07 21.10
N LEU A 83 -14.56 -0.47 22.28
CA LEU A 83 -14.10 0.89 22.54
C LEU A 83 -12.60 0.84 22.87
N VAL A 84 -11.81 1.60 22.13
CA VAL A 84 -10.35 1.69 22.33
C VAL A 84 -9.90 3.15 22.45
N LYS A 85 -8.79 3.36 23.16
CA LYS A 85 -8.07 4.63 23.20
C LYS A 85 -6.73 4.47 22.46
N MET A 86 -6.59 5.21 21.36
CA MET A 86 -5.39 5.30 20.55
C MET A 86 -4.28 6.04 21.30
N LYS A 87 -3.02 5.63 21.12
CA LYS A 87 -1.87 6.42 21.56
C LYS A 87 -1.69 7.69 20.72
N ASN A 88 -1.90 7.58 19.42
CA ASN A 88 -1.89 8.69 18.47
C ASN A 88 -3.17 8.62 17.62
N PRO A 89 -4.05 9.63 17.66
CA PRO A 89 -5.32 9.61 16.93
C PRO A 89 -5.16 9.71 15.40
N ASP A 90 -4.01 10.20 14.94
CA ASP A 90 -3.71 10.39 13.51
C ASP A 90 -3.10 9.13 12.88
N MET A 91 -2.70 8.14 13.69
CA MET A 91 -2.08 6.90 13.22
C MET A 91 -2.92 5.68 13.59
N LEU A 92 -3.63 5.13 12.60
CA LEU A 92 -4.34 3.86 12.74
C LEU A 92 -3.33 2.72 12.87
N SER A 93 -3.13 2.26 14.09
CA SER A 93 -2.15 1.21 14.43
C SER A 93 -2.71 0.31 15.53
N SER A 94 -2.07 -0.85 15.74
CA SER A 94 -2.37 -1.74 16.86
C SER A 94 -1.97 -1.17 18.23
N ALA A 95 -1.36 0.03 18.27
CA ALA A 95 -0.97 0.73 19.48
C ALA A 95 -2.15 1.46 20.13
N TYR A 96 -3.10 0.70 20.68
CA TYR A 96 -4.24 1.20 21.43
C TYR A 96 -4.43 0.45 22.76
N GLN A 97 -5.15 1.07 23.68
CA GLN A 97 -5.62 0.43 24.91
C GLN A 97 -7.09 0.10 24.77
N VAL A 98 -7.46 -1.14 25.11
CA VAL A 98 -8.87 -1.54 25.13
C VAL A 98 -9.54 -0.95 26.36
N VAL A 99 -10.66 -0.25 26.15
CA VAL A 99 -11.44 0.40 27.20
C VAL A 99 -12.57 -0.51 27.67
N ALA A 100 -13.39 -0.98 26.72
CA ALA A 100 -14.51 -1.87 26.98
C ALA A 100 -14.90 -2.66 25.72
N THR A 101 -15.56 -3.80 25.89
CA THR A 101 -16.12 -4.62 24.81
C THR A 101 -17.64 -4.69 24.92
N ALA A 102 -18.34 -4.55 23.80
CA ALA A 102 -19.77 -4.83 23.72
C ALA A 102 -20.03 -6.34 23.81
N GLN A 103 -21.08 -6.75 24.54
CA GLN A 103 -21.42 -8.18 24.70
C GLN A 103 -22.42 -8.67 23.65
N LYS A 104 -23.27 -7.79 23.12
CA LYS A 104 -24.28 -8.12 22.11
C LYS A 104 -23.93 -7.48 20.76
N ALA A 105 -24.56 -7.94 19.69
CA ALA A 105 -24.42 -7.33 18.37
C ALA A 105 -25.00 -5.90 18.31
N GLN A 106 -26.07 -5.63 19.07
CA GLN A 106 -26.75 -4.33 19.14
C GLN A 106 -27.33 -4.10 20.54
N GLY A 107 -27.67 -2.85 20.84
CA GLY A 107 -28.34 -2.45 22.09
C GLY A 107 -27.41 -2.28 23.29
N ASN A 108 -26.09 -2.28 23.07
CA ASN A 108 -25.11 -1.95 24.10
C ASN A 108 -24.96 -0.43 24.25
N SER A 109 -24.34 0.03 25.32
CA SER A 109 -23.92 1.43 25.44
C SER A 109 -22.68 1.56 26.31
N PHE A 110 -21.57 1.99 25.72
CA PHE A 110 -20.36 2.34 26.48
C PHE A 110 -20.63 3.53 27.41
N GLU A 111 -21.38 4.52 26.92
CA GLU A 111 -21.73 5.69 27.72
C GLU A 111 -22.58 5.33 28.95
N LYS A 112 -23.63 4.52 28.76
CA LYS A 112 -24.58 4.16 29.84
C LYS A 112 -24.18 2.92 30.63
N GLY A 113 -23.21 2.14 30.17
CA GLY A 113 -22.80 0.89 30.82
C GLY A 113 -23.72 -0.30 30.55
N ILE A 114 -24.46 -0.29 29.44
CA ILE A 114 -25.45 -1.34 29.13
C ILE A 114 -24.76 -2.46 28.35
N THR A 115 -24.76 -3.68 28.90
CA THR A 115 -24.25 -4.91 28.26
C THR A 115 -22.84 -4.77 27.70
N ILE A 116 -21.94 -4.16 28.48
CA ILE A 116 -20.52 -4.03 28.17
C ILE A 116 -19.68 -4.78 29.20
N ASN A 117 -18.51 -5.27 28.78
CA ASN A 117 -17.47 -5.71 29.69
C ASN A 117 -16.40 -4.61 29.77
N VAL A 118 -16.13 -4.11 30.96
CA VAL A 118 -15.18 -3.02 31.17
C VAL A 118 -13.79 -3.60 31.43
N ILE A 119 -12.81 -3.16 30.64
CA ILE A 119 -11.42 -3.61 30.74
C ILE A 119 -10.57 -2.54 31.42
N ASN A 120 -10.87 -1.26 31.18
CA ASN A 120 -10.19 -0.14 31.81
C ASN A 120 -11.19 0.93 32.27
N GLU A 121 -11.51 0.91 33.56
CA GLU A 121 -12.50 1.80 34.17
C GLU A 121 -12.09 3.28 34.03
N LYS A 122 -10.82 3.60 34.30
CA LYS A 122 -10.30 4.98 34.23
C LYS A 122 -10.50 5.60 32.84
N LEU A 123 -10.23 4.83 31.79
CA LEU A 123 -10.42 5.30 30.42
C LEU A 123 -11.90 5.38 30.03
N LEU A 124 -12.74 4.51 30.59
CA LEU A 124 -14.19 4.55 30.37
C LEU A 124 -14.81 5.80 31.03
N GLU A 125 -14.37 6.14 32.24
CA GLU A 125 -14.77 7.37 32.92
C GLU A 125 -14.34 8.62 32.15
N GLU A 126 -13.11 8.63 31.62
CA GLU A 126 -12.63 9.69 30.74
C GLU A 126 -13.54 9.85 29.50
N TYR A 127 -13.83 8.75 28.80
CA TYR A 127 -14.76 8.76 27.66
C TYR A 127 -16.14 9.32 28.03
N ARG A 128 -16.73 8.86 29.15
CA ARG A 128 -18.02 9.35 29.65
C ARG A 128 -17.96 10.83 30.06
N PHE A 129 -16.84 11.28 30.61
CA PHE A 129 -16.61 12.68 30.95
C PHE A 129 -16.58 13.56 29.69
N LEU A 130 -15.93 13.10 28.63
CA LEU A 130 -15.90 13.81 27.34
C LEU A 130 -17.31 13.92 26.73
N LYS A 131 -18.13 12.85 26.78
CA LYS A 131 -19.53 12.91 26.35
C LYS A 131 -20.35 13.95 27.14
N ARG A 132 -20.19 13.99 28.46
CA ARG A 132 -20.84 15.01 29.32
C ARG A 132 -20.37 16.42 28.97
N THR A 133 -19.07 16.59 28.73
CA THR A 133 -18.47 17.86 28.31
C THR A 133 -19.04 18.35 26.98
N LYS A 134 -19.18 17.45 26.00
CA LYS A 134 -19.81 17.77 24.72
C LYS A 134 -21.24 18.27 24.87
N ARG A 135 -22.06 17.60 25.68
CA ARG A 135 -23.44 18.06 25.97
C ARG A 135 -23.47 19.46 26.57
N ARG A 136 -22.51 19.80 27.45
CA ARG A 136 -22.39 21.15 28.01
C ARG A 136 -22.00 22.17 26.94
N ILE A 137 -21.05 21.85 26.07
CA ILE A 137 -20.63 22.71 24.95
C ILE A 137 -21.80 22.94 23.99
N ASP A 138 -22.55 21.91 23.65
CA ASP A 138 -23.68 22.02 22.72
C ASP A 138 -24.81 22.92 23.27
N LYS A 139 -25.02 22.94 24.59
CA LYS A 139 -25.93 23.91 25.23
C LYS A 139 -25.46 25.35 25.00
N HIS A 140 -24.17 25.63 25.13
CA HIS A 140 -23.61 26.98 24.88
C HIS A 140 -23.67 27.35 23.39
N LYS A 141 -23.45 26.40 22.48
CA LYS A 141 -23.65 26.63 21.04
C LYS A 141 -25.08 27.06 20.70
N LYS A 142 -26.09 26.49 21.38
CA LYS A 142 -27.49 26.93 21.23
C LYS A 142 -27.69 28.38 21.66
N ILE A 143 -27.03 28.82 22.73
CA ILE A 143 -27.08 30.23 23.20
C ILE A 143 -26.46 31.16 22.16
N ILE A 144 -25.28 30.81 21.63
CA ILE A 144 -24.61 31.59 20.57
C ILE A 144 -25.51 31.67 19.32
N ASN A 145 -26.19 30.58 18.95
CA ASN A 145 -27.13 30.60 17.83
C ASN A 145 -28.32 31.54 18.08
N LYS A 146 -28.87 31.58 19.30
CA LYS A 146 -29.91 32.57 19.66
C LYS A 146 -29.39 34.01 19.54
N MET A 147 -28.16 34.28 19.99
CA MET A 147 -27.52 35.59 19.82
C MET A 147 -27.35 35.97 18.35
N LYS A 148 -27.00 35.01 17.48
CA LYS A 148 -26.94 35.24 16.03
C LYS A 148 -28.30 35.53 15.41
N THR A 149 -29.38 34.90 15.89
CA THR A 149 -30.74 35.24 15.46
C THR A 149 -31.07 36.67 15.85
N ARG A 150 -30.80 37.06 17.10
CA ARG A 150 -30.97 38.44 17.58
C ARG A 150 -30.14 39.46 16.78
N LEU A 151 -28.91 39.10 16.39
CA LEU A 151 -28.09 39.95 15.52
C LEU A 151 -28.74 40.19 14.15
N LYS A 152 -29.48 39.21 13.60
CA LYS A 152 -30.24 39.39 12.35
C LYS A 152 -31.43 40.33 12.56
N GLU A 153 -32.14 40.20 13.67
CA GLU A 153 -33.26 41.09 14.04
C GLU A 153 -32.77 42.53 14.22
N MET A 154 -31.66 42.74 14.95
CA MET A 154 -31.04 44.07 15.13
C MET A 154 -30.57 44.71 13.83
N LYS A 155 -30.22 43.92 12.81
CA LYS A 155 -29.85 44.44 11.49
C LYS A 155 -31.05 44.89 10.65
N ALA A 156 -32.26 44.43 11.00
CA ALA A 156 -33.50 44.75 10.31
C ALA A 156 -34.30 45.86 10.99
N ASP A 157 -33.92 46.26 12.20
CA ASP A 157 -34.54 47.35 12.95
C ASP A 157 -33.86 48.68 12.64
N GLU A 158 -34.60 49.62 12.06
CA GLU A 158 -34.11 50.95 11.66
C GLU A 158 -33.76 51.84 12.86
N ASN A 159 -34.21 51.50 14.08
CA ASN A 159 -33.94 52.27 15.30
C ASN A 159 -32.63 51.89 16.00
N VAL A 160 -31.92 50.86 15.52
CA VAL A 160 -30.68 50.38 16.13
C VAL A 160 -29.47 51.00 15.42
N SER A 161 -28.54 51.56 16.19
CA SER A 161 -27.35 52.18 15.65
C SER A 161 -26.44 51.16 14.96
N ALA A 162 -25.86 51.54 13.81
CA ALA A 162 -24.88 50.73 13.10
C ALA A 162 -23.65 50.39 13.96
N GLU A 163 -23.33 51.21 14.97
CA GLU A 163 -22.25 50.97 15.92
C GLU A 163 -22.60 49.86 16.92
N GLU A 164 -23.84 49.86 17.44
CA GLU A 164 -24.35 48.83 18.35
C GLU A 164 -24.39 47.46 17.67
N VAL A 165 -24.81 47.40 16.41
CA VAL A 165 -24.78 46.17 15.61
C VAL A 165 -23.34 45.65 15.44
N LYS A 166 -22.38 46.55 15.18
CA LYS A 166 -20.96 46.19 15.03
C LYS A 166 -20.38 45.67 16.33
N GLU A 167 -20.67 46.31 17.46
CA GLU A 167 -20.19 45.87 18.77
C GLU A 167 -20.80 44.52 19.18
N PHE A 168 -22.09 44.32 18.92
CA PHE A 168 -22.76 43.05 19.18
C PHE A 168 -22.20 41.90 18.31
N ASP A 169 -21.91 42.15 17.02
CA ASP A 169 -21.25 41.17 16.15
C ASP A 169 -19.83 40.82 16.62
N LYS A 170 -19.03 41.83 17.03
CA LYS A 170 -17.70 41.61 17.63
C LYS A 170 -17.78 40.73 18.87
N ARG A 171 -18.75 40.99 19.75
CA ARG A 171 -18.98 40.20 20.97
C ARG A 171 -19.33 38.74 20.64
N ILE A 172 -20.22 38.51 19.67
CA ILE A 172 -20.57 37.16 19.23
C ILE A 172 -19.36 36.43 18.67
N LYS A 173 -18.55 37.09 17.83
CA LYS A 173 -17.33 36.52 17.26
C LYS A 173 -16.32 36.13 18.34
N HIS A 174 -16.09 37.02 19.31
CA HIS A 174 -15.17 36.75 20.42
C HIS A 174 -15.65 35.55 21.26
N ILE A 175 -16.91 35.54 21.69
CA ILE A 175 -17.49 34.42 22.44
C ILE A 175 -17.37 33.12 21.63
N LYS A 176 -17.72 33.15 20.34
CA LYS A 176 -17.62 31.98 19.48
C LYS A 176 -16.18 31.45 19.42
N ALA A 177 -15.19 32.31 19.24
CA ALA A 177 -13.79 31.90 19.20
C ALA A 177 -13.34 31.21 20.50
N VAL A 178 -13.69 31.78 21.66
CA VAL A 178 -13.39 31.20 22.98
C VAL A 178 -14.03 29.82 23.13
N TYR A 179 -15.29 29.65 22.72
CA TYR A 179 -15.97 28.35 22.81
C TYR A 179 -15.45 27.32 21.80
N ASP A 180 -15.08 27.74 20.59
CA ASP A 180 -14.49 26.88 19.57
C ASP A 180 -13.12 26.36 20.04
N GLU A 181 -12.31 27.22 20.67
CA GLU A 181 -11.03 26.82 21.29
C GLU A 181 -11.24 25.90 22.50
N TYR A 182 -12.18 26.23 23.37
CA TYR A 182 -12.56 25.39 24.52
C TYR A 182 -13.01 23.99 24.06
N GLU A 183 -13.86 23.91 23.02
CA GLU A 183 -14.28 22.64 22.44
C GLU A 183 -13.11 21.87 21.87
N LYS A 184 -12.21 22.54 21.14
CA LYS A 184 -11.01 21.91 20.57
C LYS A 184 -10.16 21.24 21.65
N VAL A 185 -9.81 21.99 22.70
CA VAL A 185 -8.89 21.54 23.76
C VAL A 185 -9.55 20.53 24.71
N LYS A 186 -10.79 20.77 25.12
CA LYS A 186 -11.46 19.95 26.16
C LYS A 186 -12.27 18.79 25.61
N TYR A 187 -12.62 18.79 24.33
CA TYR A 187 -13.40 17.72 23.72
C TYR A 187 -12.75 17.15 22.46
N THR A 188 -12.56 17.95 21.41
CA THR A 188 -12.21 17.43 20.08
C THR A 188 -10.89 16.65 20.08
N ILE A 189 -9.82 17.20 20.68
CA ILE A 189 -8.51 16.53 20.74
C ILE A 189 -8.55 15.30 21.68
N PRO A 190 -9.02 15.38 22.94
CA PRO A 190 -9.10 14.20 23.79
C PRO A 190 -10.01 13.10 23.21
N TYR A 191 -11.15 13.49 22.62
CA TYR A 191 -12.12 12.55 22.07
C TYR A 191 -11.64 11.90 20.77
N SER A 192 -10.77 12.55 20.00
CA SER A 192 -10.21 11.95 18.77
C SER A 192 -9.36 10.71 19.04
N HIS A 193 -8.82 10.57 20.26
CA HIS A 193 -8.09 9.39 20.69
C HIS A 193 -9.00 8.19 20.89
N PHE A 194 -10.30 8.39 21.11
CA PHE A 194 -11.24 7.28 21.23
C PHE A 194 -11.75 6.86 19.86
N ARG A 195 -11.83 5.55 19.65
CA ARG A 195 -12.35 4.92 18.43
C ARG A 195 -13.11 3.65 18.77
N THR A 196 -13.99 3.25 17.87
CA THR A 196 -14.57 1.90 17.88
C THR A 196 -13.86 1.04 16.85
N LEU A 197 -13.55 -0.19 17.26
CA LEU A 197 -12.74 -1.13 16.52
C LEU A 197 -13.50 -2.44 16.33
N ALA A 198 -13.60 -2.92 15.10
CA ALA A 198 -13.99 -4.29 14.80
C ALA A 198 -12.75 -5.15 14.51
N LYS A 199 -12.81 -6.43 14.83
CA LYS A 199 -11.74 -7.40 14.55
C LYS A 199 -12.27 -8.43 13.59
N GLY A 200 -11.52 -8.70 12.52
CA GLY A 200 -11.91 -9.70 11.51
C GLY A 200 -10.69 -10.48 11.00
N PRO A 201 -10.90 -11.73 10.55
CA PRO A 201 -9.86 -12.44 9.83
C PRO A 201 -9.66 -11.80 8.45
N LYS A 202 -8.40 -11.67 8.03
CA LYS A 202 -8.01 -11.39 6.66
C LYS A 202 -6.92 -12.36 6.24
N TYR A 203 -6.70 -12.45 4.93
CA TYR A 203 -5.78 -13.43 4.37
C TYR A 203 -4.74 -12.76 3.48
N TYR A 204 -3.51 -13.27 3.55
CA TYR A 204 -2.43 -12.99 2.62
C TYR A 204 -2.06 -14.26 1.87
N GLU A 205 -1.84 -14.12 0.58
CA GLU A 205 -1.08 -15.09 -0.18
C GLU A 205 0.41 -14.87 0.07
N LEU A 206 1.15 -15.94 0.34
CA LEU A 206 2.61 -15.93 0.51
C LEU A 206 3.21 -16.96 -0.42
N LEU A 207 4.09 -16.50 -1.30
CA LEU A 207 4.98 -17.40 -2.02
C LEU A 207 6.05 -17.87 -1.04
N CYS A 208 6.48 -19.13 -1.16
CA CYS A 208 7.55 -19.72 -0.38
C CYS A 208 8.64 -20.26 -1.30
N ASP A 209 9.88 -20.30 -0.79
CA ASP A 209 11.04 -20.88 -1.46
C ASP A 209 11.27 -20.24 -2.84
N ILE A 210 11.42 -18.91 -2.83
CA ILE A 210 11.52 -18.08 -4.03
C ILE A 210 12.98 -17.95 -4.44
N GLU A 211 13.26 -18.13 -5.72
CA GLU A 211 14.54 -17.85 -6.36
C GLU A 211 14.30 -16.99 -7.59
N LEU A 212 15.05 -15.91 -7.73
CA LEU A 212 14.87 -14.93 -8.81
C LEU A 212 16.20 -14.63 -9.49
N ILE A 213 16.14 -14.49 -10.81
CA ILE A 213 17.17 -13.89 -11.66
C ILE A 213 16.59 -12.59 -12.22
N ILE A 214 17.24 -11.47 -11.91
CA ILE A 214 16.79 -10.15 -12.30
C ILE A 214 17.90 -9.48 -13.11
N HIS A 215 17.55 -9.01 -14.30
CA HIS A 215 18.45 -8.21 -15.13
C HIS A 215 18.03 -6.76 -15.09
N ILE A 216 19.00 -5.87 -14.90
CA ILE A 216 18.77 -4.42 -14.79
C ILE A 216 19.61 -3.72 -15.84
N VAL A 217 19.00 -2.78 -16.57
CA VAL A 217 19.68 -1.88 -17.50
C VAL A 217 19.27 -0.45 -17.17
N ALA A 218 20.25 0.40 -16.90
CA ALA A 218 20.06 1.82 -16.60
C ALA A 218 21.25 2.63 -17.14
N ASP A 219 21.27 3.94 -16.90
CA ASP A 219 22.46 4.75 -17.16
C ASP A 219 23.65 4.31 -16.27
N GLU A 220 24.87 4.57 -16.73
CA GLU A 220 26.11 4.08 -16.10
C GLU A 220 26.24 4.49 -14.63
N ASN A 221 25.81 5.69 -14.25
CA ASN A 221 25.86 6.15 -12.86
C ASN A 221 24.88 5.35 -12.00
N THR A 222 23.63 5.18 -12.45
CA THR A 222 22.63 4.38 -11.74
C THR A 222 23.07 2.92 -11.60
N MET A 223 23.72 2.36 -12.62
CA MET A 223 24.24 0.98 -12.58
C MET A 223 25.38 0.83 -11.55
N ASN A 224 26.33 1.77 -11.52
CA ASN A 224 27.42 1.77 -10.54
C ASN A 224 26.88 1.93 -9.11
N ASP A 225 25.93 2.86 -8.91
CA ASP A 225 25.28 3.05 -7.61
C ASP A 225 24.60 1.76 -7.12
N ILE A 226 23.92 1.02 -8.00
CA ILE A 226 23.29 -0.26 -7.65
C ILE A 226 24.35 -1.29 -7.21
N MET A 227 25.44 -1.42 -7.96
CA MET A 227 26.53 -2.34 -7.64
C MET A 227 27.16 -2.01 -6.28
N ASP A 228 27.45 -0.74 -6.02
CA ASP A 228 28.07 -0.26 -4.78
C ASP A 228 27.15 -0.42 -3.56
N ASN A 229 25.83 -0.40 -3.76
CA ASN A 229 24.84 -0.41 -2.68
C ASN A 229 24.03 -1.70 -2.58
N ILE A 230 24.36 -2.75 -3.34
CA ILE A 230 23.56 -3.98 -3.34
C ILE A 230 23.48 -4.65 -1.96
N GLY A 231 24.53 -4.49 -1.13
CA GLY A 231 24.53 -4.95 0.26
C GLY A 231 23.43 -4.34 1.15
N ASN A 232 22.81 -3.23 0.71
CA ASN A 232 21.70 -2.58 1.39
C ASN A 232 20.33 -3.11 0.93
N LEU A 233 20.27 -4.04 -0.03
CA LEU A 233 19.03 -4.66 -0.48
C LEU A 233 18.50 -5.65 0.56
N THR A 234 17.70 -5.16 1.51
CA THR A 234 17.21 -5.99 2.62
C THR A 234 15.99 -6.83 2.27
N ALA A 235 15.14 -6.37 1.35
CA ALA A 235 13.84 -6.98 1.06
C ALA A 235 13.29 -6.56 -0.31
N ILE A 236 12.58 -7.46 -0.98
CA ILE A 236 11.73 -7.19 -2.14
C ILE A 236 10.30 -7.59 -1.80
N GLY A 237 9.35 -6.66 -2.00
CA GLY A 237 7.98 -6.80 -1.52
C GLY A 237 7.76 -6.06 -0.20
N ARG A 238 7.42 -6.80 0.87
CA ARG A 238 7.18 -6.21 2.19
C ARG A 238 8.50 -6.07 2.97
N GLY A 239 8.55 -5.15 3.93
CA GLY A 239 9.78 -4.89 4.69
C GLY A 239 10.25 -6.08 5.53
N GLU A 240 9.35 -7.02 5.84
CA GLU A 240 9.65 -8.27 6.53
C GLU A 240 10.01 -9.45 5.60
N ASP A 241 9.87 -9.30 4.28
CA ASP A 241 10.17 -10.34 3.30
C ASP A 241 11.64 -10.25 2.89
N PHE A 242 12.53 -10.74 3.76
CA PHE A 242 13.98 -10.61 3.59
C PHE A 242 14.52 -11.27 2.31
N VAL A 243 15.57 -10.66 1.76
CA VAL A 243 16.30 -11.13 0.58
C VAL A 243 17.69 -11.61 0.98
N GLU A 244 18.08 -12.76 0.42
CA GLU A 244 19.47 -13.22 0.36
C GLU A 244 20.00 -12.94 -1.05
N VAL A 245 21.08 -12.17 -1.14
CA VAL A 245 21.76 -11.89 -2.41
C VAL A 245 22.85 -12.93 -2.61
N LEU A 246 22.68 -13.78 -3.62
CA LEU A 246 23.63 -14.82 -3.99
C LEU A 246 24.69 -14.28 -4.95
N GLU A 247 24.27 -13.47 -5.92
CA GLU A 247 25.15 -12.85 -6.92
C GLU A 247 24.62 -11.47 -7.29
N CYS A 248 25.55 -10.51 -7.45
CA CYS A 248 25.30 -9.25 -8.14
C CYS A 248 26.51 -8.98 -9.04
N ALA A 249 26.34 -9.12 -10.34
CA ALA A 249 27.43 -9.06 -11.30
C ALA A 249 27.08 -8.18 -12.50
N GLN A 250 28.06 -7.47 -13.01
CA GLN A 250 27.94 -6.82 -14.31
C GLN A 250 28.07 -7.90 -15.41
N THR A 251 27.17 -7.87 -16.38
CA THR A 251 27.16 -8.81 -17.51
C THR A 251 26.97 -8.09 -18.85
N GLU A 252 27.29 -8.79 -19.92
CA GLU A 252 27.03 -8.35 -21.30
C GLU A 252 25.88 -9.16 -21.89
N LEU A 253 24.89 -8.44 -22.43
CA LEU A 253 23.75 -8.97 -23.13
C LEU A 253 23.99 -8.96 -24.64
N PHE A 254 23.68 -10.06 -25.30
CA PHE A 254 23.86 -10.27 -26.74
C PHE A 254 22.50 -10.37 -27.42
N ASP A 255 22.42 -9.99 -28.70
CA ASP A 255 21.24 -10.35 -29.50
C ASP A 255 21.12 -11.88 -29.57
N VAL A 256 19.92 -12.39 -29.88
CA VAL A 256 19.73 -13.83 -30.09
C VAL A 256 20.47 -14.27 -31.35
N ASP A 257 21.68 -14.78 -31.17
CA ASP A 257 22.65 -15.17 -32.21
C ASP A 257 22.78 -16.69 -32.38
N GLU A 258 22.08 -17.46 -31.55
CA GLU A 258 22.01 -18.92 -31.59
C GLU A 258 20.61 -19.40 -31.18
N ASP A 259 20.24 -20.60 -31.63
CA ASP A 259 19.02 -21.26 -31.18
C ASP A 259 19.20 -21.68 -29.71
N VAL A 260 18.24 -21.35 -28.87
CA VAL A 260 18.26 -21.70 -27.44
C VAL A 260 17.08 -22.58 -27.11
N ASP A 261 17.37 -23.83 -26.74
CA ASP A 261 16.41 -24.79 -26.20
C ASP A 261 16.45 -24.73 -24.68
N TYR A 262 15.34 -24.35 -24.07
CA TYR A 262 15.22 -24.15 -22.62
C TYR A 262 14.71 -25.41 -21.90
N GLY A 263 14.35 -26.48 -22.61
CA GLY A 263 13.91 -27.76 -22.02
C GLY A 263 12.87 -27.60 -20.91
N GLU A 264 12.97 -28.39 -19.83
CA GLU A 264 12.26 -28.11 -18.58
C GLU A 264 12.92 -26.91 -17.86
N ALA A 265 12.69 -25.71 -18.40
CA ALA A 265 13.28 -24.49 -17.88
C ALA A 265 12.88 -24.28 -16.41
N ASP A 266 13.89 -24.07 -15.56
CA ASP A 266 13.71 -23.95 -14.12
C ASP A 266 12.94 -22.67 -13.72
N PHE A 267 12.94 -21.65 -14.58
CA PHE A 267 12.37 -20.34 -14.28
C PHE A 267 11.18 -19.98 -15.16
N ASP A 268 10.12 -19.48 -14.52
CA ASP A 268 9.09 -18.71 -15.18
C ASP A 268 9.60 -17.29 -15.45
N VAL A 269 9.08 -16.65 -16.50
CA VAL A 269 9.52 -15.32 -16.95
C VAL A 269 8.34 -14.35 -17.01
N TYR A 270 8.63 -13.07 -16.80
CA TYR A 270 7.75 -11.99 -17.25
C TYR A 270 8.20 -11.49 -18.62
N MET A 271 7.43 -11.84 -19.65
CA MET A 271 7.67 -11.43 -21.03
C MET A 271 6.63 -10.37 -21.44
N PRO A 272 7.02 -9.12 -21.73
CA PRO A 272 6.16 -8.16 -22.41
C PRO A 272 5.53 -8.76 -23.66
N VAL A 273 4.22 -8.51 -23.84
CA VAL A 273 3.42 -9.12 -24.92
C VAL A 273 4.00 -8.79 -26.30
N GLU A 274 4.62 -7.62 -26.46
CA GLU A 274 5.25 -7.19 -27.71
C GLU A 274 6.34 -8.15 -28.19
N TYR A 275 7.14 -8.74 -27.29
CA TYR A 275 8.18 -9.70 -27.68
C TYR A 275 7.58 -10.97 -28.26
N LEU A 276 6.47 -11.44 -27.70
CA LEU A 276 5.74 -12.59 -28.24
C LEU A 276 5.06 -12.26 -29.57
N GLU A 277 4.50 -11.06 -29.71
CA GLU A 277 3.84 -10.65 -30.95
C GLU A 277 4.83 -10.50 -32.11
N ILE A 278 6.04 -10.00 -31.85
CA ILE A 278 7.08 -9.80 -32.87
C ILE A 278 7.70 -11.14 -33.30
N ASN A 279 7.89 -12.07 -32.37
CA ASN A 279 8.67 -13.31 -32.57
C ASN A 279 7.81 -14.57 -32.49
N LYS A 280 6.50 -14.47 -32.77
CA LYS A 280 5.54 -15.56 -32.56
C LYS A 280 5.88 -16.84 -33.34
N ASP A 281 6.47 -16.68 -34.51
CA ASP A 281 6.81 -17.79 -35.40
C ASP A 281 8.22 -18.36 -35.11
N ASP A 282 9.02 -17.65 -34.31
CA ASP A 282 10.45 -17.93 -34.04
C ASP A 282 10.72 -18.32 -32.57
N MET A 283 9.66 -18.46 -31.74
CA MET A 283 9.76 -18.79 -30.31
C MET A 283 8.53 -19.56 -29.85
N ASP A 284 8.72 -20.46 -28.87
CA ASP A 284 7.63 -21.19 -28.22
C ASP A 284 7.69 -21.12 -26.70
N ILE A 285 6.52 -21.26 -26.08
CA ILE A 285 6.34 -21.26 -24.63
C ILE A 285 5.76 -22.59 -24.17
N ILE A 286 6.21 -23.09 -23.03
CA ILE A 286 5.75 -24.37 -22.49
C ILE A 286 4.26 -24.32 -22.18
N SER A 287 3.49 -25.24 -22.75
CA SER A 287 2.10 -25.48 -22.37
C SER A 287 2.02 -26.51 -21.24
N LYS A 288 1.51 -26.11 -20.07
CA LYS A 288 1.23 -27.02 -18.94
C LYS A 288 -0.16 -27.66 -19.00
N THR A 289 -0.93 -27.52 -20.09
CA THR A 289 -2.28 -28.09 -20.19
C THR A 289 -2.32 -29.38 -21.01
N GLU A 290 -2.82 -30.45 -20.39
CA GLU A 290 -3.40 -31.59 -21.11
C GLU A 290 -4.59 -31.05 -21.96
N GLY A 291 -4.35 -30.77 -23.24
CA GLY A 291 -5.39 -30.22 -24.13
C GLY A 291 -4.92 -29.34 -25.29
N GLY A 292 -3.62 -29.07 -25.44
CA GLY A 292 -3.07 -28.50 -26.68
C GLY A 292 -3.22 -26.99 -26.88
N TYR A 293 -3.57 -26.20 -25.85
CA TYR A 293 -3.53 -24.74 -25.93
C TYR A 293 -2.20 -24.20 -25.38
N THR A 294 -1.48 -23.38 -26.16
CA THR A 294 -0.25 -22.66 -25.77
C THR A 294 -0.50 -21.76 -24.55
N GLY A 295 0.29 -21.90 -23.48
CA GLY A 295 -0.12 -21.48 -22.13
C GLY A 295 0.73 -20.40 -21.47
N GLY A 296 0.06 -19.41 -20.87
CA GLY A 296 0.65 -18.38 -20.01
C GLY A 296 -0.45 -17.49 -19.39
N THR A 297 -0.14 -16.77 -18.32
CA THR A 297 -1.09 -15.85 -17.68
C THR A 297 -0.79 -14.40 -18.06
N LYS A 298 -1.75 -13.70 -18.67
CA LYS A 298 -1.60 -12.28 -18.98
C LYS A 298 -1.80 -11.41 -17.74
N TYR A 299 -0.90 -10.45 -17.54
CA TYR A 299 -0.99 -9.44 -16.48
C TYR A 299 -0.79 -8.05 -17.05
N LEU A 300 -1.46 -7.05 -16.47
CA LEU A 300 -1.10 -5.64 -16.62
C LEU A 300 -0.10 -5.28 -15.52
N MET A 301 1.19 -5.46 -15.80
CA MET A 301 2.25 -5.41 -14.81
C MET A 301 2.62 -3.97 -14.43
N PRO A 302 2.58 -3.57 -13.14
CA PRO A 302 3.01 -2.24 -12.72
C PRO A 302 4.52 -2.05 -12.94
N LYS A 303 4.87 -1.10 -13.83
CA LYS A 303 6.26 -0.75 -14.15
C LYS A 303 6.81 0.36 -13.27
N ASP A 304 6.14 1.50 -13.27
CA ASP A 304 6.44 2.66 -12.43
C ASP A 304 5.15 3.35 -12.01
N TYR A 305 5.25 4.44 -11.23
CA TYR A 305 4.07 5.24 -10.90
C TYR A 305 4.38 6.72 -10.71
N LYS A 306 3.36 7.54 -10.95
CA LYS A 306 3.34 8.96 -10.53
C LYS A 306 2.45 9.11 -9.30
N THR A 307 2.87 9.98 -8.38
CA THR A 307 2.06 10.30 -7.20
C THR A 307 1.23 11.55 -7.46
N VAL A 308 -0.08 11.43 -7.35
CA VAL A 308 -1.04 12.52 -7.51
C VAL A 308 -1.62 12.90 -6.15
N GLN A 309 -1.69 14.19 -5.85
CA GLN A 309 -2.38 14.68 -4.65
C GLN A 309 -3.88 14.77 -4.91
N LEU A 310 -4.65 14.22 -3.98
CA LEU A 310 -6.11 14.28 -3.93
C LEU A 310 -6.56 15.32 -2.90
N LYS A 311 -7.83 15.72 -2.96
CA LYS A 311 -8.45 16.60 -1.96
C LYS A 311 -8.25 16.02 -0.55
N GLY A 312 -7.93 16.89 0.41
CA GLY A 312 -7.69 16.49 1.80
C GLY A 312 -6.28 15.98 2.10
N GLY A 313 -5.28 16.24 1.24
CA GLY A 313 -3.88 15.87 1.48
C GLY A 313 -3.58 14.38 1.25
N MET A 314 -4.55 13.62 0.74
CA MET A 314 -4.36 12.22 0.39
C MET A 314 -3.48 12.09 -0.86
N ARG A 315 -2.60 11.09 -0.90
CA ARG A 315 -1.76 10.79 -2.07
C ARG A 315 -2.23 9.50 -2.72
N LYS A 316 -2.34 9.50 -4.05
CA LYS A 316 -2.67 8.32 -4.85
C LYS A 316 -1.51 8.02 -5.80
N ARG A 317 -1.08 6.77 -5.85
CA ARG A 317 -0.17 6.28 -6.88
C ARG A 317 -0.99 5.93 -8.13
N VAL A 318 -0.54 6.43 -9.28
CA VAL A 318 -1.09 6.12 -10.59
C VAL A 318 -0.01 5.37 -11.34
N PHE A 319 -0.19 4.06 -11.49
CA PHE A 319 0.80 3.16 -12.06
C PHE A 319 0.77 3.20 -13.60
N ASN A 320 1.95 3.30 -14.20
CA ASN A 320 2.18 2.92 -15.59
C ASN A 320 2.26 1.38 -15.65
N ARG A 321 1.55 0.76 -16.60
CA ARG A 321 1.42 -0.70 -16.67
C ARG A 321 1.83 -1.22 -18.03
N VAL A 322 2.62 -2.30 -18.02
CA VAL A 322 3.09 -3.00 -19.21
C VAL A 322 2.32 -4.32 -19.33
N PRO A 323 1.67 -4.60 -20.46
CA PRO A 323 1.04 -5.91 -20.68
C PRO A 323 2.14 -6.97 -20.81
N ILE A 324 2.10 -7.98 -19.94
CA ILE A 324 3.06 -9.10 -19.95
C ILE A 324 2.32 -10.44 -19.97
N ILE A 325 3.03 -11.48 -20.38
CA ILE A 325 2.66 -12.89 -20.22
C ILE A 325 3.65 -13.49 -19.21
N PHE A 326 3.09 -14.15 -18.19
CA PHE A 326 3.81 -15.01 -17.28
C PHE A 326 3.77 -16.44 -17.83
N CYS A 327 4.93 -16.98 -18.19
CA CYS A 327 5.08 -18.27 -18.85
C CYS A 327 6.48 -18.85 -18.62
N GLN A 328 6.70 -20.08 -19.08
CA GLN A 328 8.04 -20.65 -19.26
C GLN A 328 8.35 -20.72 -20.74
N LEU A 329 9.60 -20.44 -21.11
CA LEU A 329 10.06 -20.58 -22.50
C LEU A 329 10.37 -22.03 -22.80
N ASN A 330 10.08 -22.45 -24.03
CA ASN A 330 10.44 -23.76 -24.55
C ASN A 330 11.67 -23.64 -25.45
N TYR A 331 11.58 -22.85 -26.52
CA TYR A 331 12.72 -22.54 -27.40
C TYR A 331 12.65 -21.11 -27.92
N ILE A 332 13.81 -20.57 -28.32
CA ILE A 332 13.95 -19.32 -29.08
C ILE A 332 14.90 -19.58 -30.25
N GLU A 333 14.48 -19.26 -31.46
CA GLU A 333 15.31 -19.35 -32.67
C GLU A 333 16.21 -18.12 -32.83
N ASN A 334 17.37 -18.35 -33.47
CA ASN A 334 18.30 -17.31 -33.88
C ASN A 334 17.61 -16.21 -34.71
N GLY A 335 17.88 -14.95 -34.37
CA GLY A 335 17.34 -13.79 -35.07
C GLY A 335 16.07 -13.20 -34.45
N CYS A 336 15.59 -13.76 -33.33
CA CYS A 336 14.53 -13.14 -32.54
C CYS A 336 14.87 -11.68 -32.17
N LYS A 337 13.93 -10.78 -32.41
CA LYS A 337 14.13 -9.33 -32.31
C LYS A 337 13.80 -8.80 -30.92
N GLY A 338 14.72 -8.00 -30.38
CA GLY A 338 14.56 -7.25 -29.13
C GLY A 338 14.71 -8.08 -27.85
N ILE A 339 14.71 -9.41 -27.97
CA ILE A 339 15.10 -10.33 -26.89
C ILE A 339 16.62 -10.34 -26.84
N MET A 340 17.18 -10.32 -25.62
CA MET A 340 18.62 -10.42 -25.43
C MET A 340 18.98 -11.69 -24.67
N LEU A 341 20.20 -12.19 -24.83
CA LEU A 341 20.74 -13.34 -24.13
C LEU A 341 21.84 -12.90 -23.16
N ASP A 342 21.74 -13.35 -21.91
CA ASP A 342 22.83 -13.35 -20.94
C ASP A 342 23.44 -14.75 -20.86
N LYS A 343 24.63 -14.93 -21.44
CA LYS A 343 25.31 -16.22 -21.53
C LYS A 343 26.30 -16.37 -20.39
N THR A 344 26.11 -17.38 -19.54
CA THR A 344 26.94 -17.64 -18.36
C THR A 344 27.44 -19.07 -18.34
N GLU A 345 28.42 -19.38 -17.48
CA GLU A 345 28.87 -20.75 -17.25
C GLU A 345 27.74 -21.65 -16.71
N ASN A 346 26.73 -21.06 -16.06
CA ASN A 346 25.60 -21.76 -15.45
C ASN A 346 24.40 -21.92 -16.40
N GLY A 347 24.46 -21.36 -17.62
CA GLY A 347 23.39 -21.41 -18.60
C GLY A 347 23.12 -20.07 -19.28
N ILE A 348 22.10 -20.06 -20.14
CA ILE A 348 21.67 -18.90 -20.91
C ILE A 348 20.36 -18.39 -20.32
N TYR A 349 20.28 -17.08 -20.05
CA TYR A 349 19.06 -16.42 -19.62
C TYR A 349 18.51 -15.51 -20.72
N SER A 350 17.22 -15.69 -21.05
CA SER A 350 16.50 -14.76 -21.93
C SER A 350 16.11 -13.49 -21.18
N VAL A 351 16.55 -12.35 -21.66
CA VAL A 351 16.32 -11.04 -21.03
C VAL A 351 15.26 -10.26 -21.81
N PHE A 352 14.11 -10.11 -21.18
CA PHE A 352 12.99 -9.30 -21.67
C PHE A 352 12.93 -7.97 -20.91
N LEU A 353 13.43 -6.89 -21.53
CA LEU A 353 13.54 -5.58 -20.90
C LEU A 353 12.23 -4.80 -21.00
N ALA A 354 11.59 -4.55 -19.86
CA ALA A 354 10.42 -3.68 -19.74
C ALA A 354 10.75 -2.40 -18.97
#